data_AF-A0AAJ0RQL4-F1
#
_entry.id   AF-A0AAJ0RQL4-F1
#
_cell.length_a   1.000
_cell.length_b   1.000
_cell.length_c   1.000
_cell.angle_alpha   90.00
_cell.angle_beta   90.00
_cell.angle_gamma   90.00
#
_symmetry.space_group_name_H-M   'P 1'
#
loop_
_entity.id
_entity.type
_entity.pdbx_description
1 polymer ?
#
loop_
_entity_poly.entity_id
_entity_poly.type
_entity_poly.pdbx_seq_one_letter_code
_entity_poly.pdbx_strand_id
1 'polypeptide(L)'
;MRRQILAGMDVPDNRHPDVPCDVCGTSMRVPGYGEQFGVLQAHWGYGARHDGERYRVRMCETCFFMTLAYLRQERRIHHLFGDAPQHEDYKFGRIARDDYWLDS
;
A
#
# COMPACT_ATOMS: atom_id res chain seq x y z
N MET A 1 -53.23 -12.33 -9.86
CA MET A 1 -52.49 -13.24 -8.95
C MET A 1 -51.09 -12.70 -8.73
N ARG A 2 -50.73 -12.52 -7.45
CA ARG A 2 -49.40 -12.39 -6.83
C ARG A 2 -48.44 -11.26 -7.28
N ARG A 3 -48.53 -10.15 -6.54
CA ARG A 3 -47.38 -9.33 -6.10
C ARG A 3 -46.53 -10.12 -5.09
N GLN A 4 -45.21 -10.01 -5.17
CA GLN A 4 -44.22 -10.25 -4.09
C GLN A 4 -43.18 -9.12 -4.27
N ILE A 5 -43.16 -8.02 -3.51
CA ILE A 5 -42.74 -7.75 -2.12
C ILE A 5 -41.33 -8.26 -1.76
N LEU A 6 -40.48 -7.28 -1.45
CA LEU A 6 -39.07 -7.26 -1.03
C LEU A 6 -38.79 -7.94 0.31
N ALA A 7 -37.57 -8.47 0.46
CA ALA A 7 -36.68 -8.36 1.65
C ALA A 7 -35.41 -9.17 1.31
N GLY A 8 -34.23 -8.57 1.12
CA GLY A 8 -33.52 -7.86 2.18
C GLY A 8 -32.91 -8.87 3.15
N MET A 9 -32.01 -9.75 2.67
CA MET A 9 -30.99 -10.35 3.55
C MET A 9 -29.76 -9.47 3.51
N ASP A 10 -29.88 -8.27 4.07
CA ASP A 10 -28.72 -7.56 4.59
C ASP A 10 -28.21 -8.40 5.77
N VAL A 11 -27.34 -9.36 5.46
CA VAL A 11 -26.46 -9.96 6.45
C VAL A 11 -25.81 -8.78 7.15
N PRO A 12 -25.86 -8.69 8.50
CA PRO A 12 -25.16 -7.64 9.22
C PRO A 12 -23.68 -7.87 8.92
N ASP A 13 -23.18 -7.11 7.96
CA ASP A 13 -21.79 -7.14 7.65
C ASP A 13 -21.12 -6.62 8.91
N ASN A 14 -20.32 -7.47 9.54
CA ASN A 14 -19.43 -7.10 10.62
C ASN A 14 -18.29 -6.22 10.06
N ARG A 15 -18.68 -5.24 9.22
CA ARG A 15 -17.93 -4.38 8.34
C ARG A 15 -17.24 -3.42 9.28
N HIS A 16 -16.07 -3.81 9.75
CA HIS A 16 -15.08 -2.79 10.08
C HIS A 16 -15.10 -1.79 8.93
N PRO A 17 -15.34 -0.49 9.21
CA PRO A 17 -15.47 0.49 8.15
C PRO A 17 -14.20 0.42 7.31
N ASP A 18 -14.38 0.29 5.98
CA ASP A 18 -13.28 0.23 5.04
C ASP A 18 -12.31 1.36 5.38
N VAL A 19 -11.04 1.02 5.63
CA VAL A 19 -10.04 2.05 5.88
C VAL A 19 -9.72 2.68 4.53
N PRO A 20 -9.94 4.00 4.34
CA PRO A 20 -9.64 4.65 3.08
C PRO A 20 -8.12 4.81 2.92
N CYS A 21 -7.68 4.92 1.67
CA CYS A 21 -6.30 5.30 1.36
C CYS A 21 -5.96 6.65 2.02
N ASP A 22 -4.87 6.70 2.77
CA ASP A 22 -4.45 7.91 3.50
C ASP A 22 -4.02 9.05 2.54
N VAL A 23 -3.83 8.76 1.25
CA VAL A 23 -3.40 9.72 0.21
C VAL A 23 -4.57 10.28 -0.61
N CYS A 24 -5.39 9.40 -1.19
CA CYS A 24 -6.46 9.81 -2.12
C CYS A 24 -7.88 9.57 -1.60
N GLY A 25 -8.04 8.93 -0.44
CA GLY A 25 -9.34 8.65 0.17
C GLY A 25 -10.13 7.50 -0.47
N THR A 26 -9.63 6.85 -1.54
CA THR A 26 -10.34 5.74 -2.18
C THR A 26 -10.32 4.48 -1.31
N SER A 27 -11.36 3.63 -1.42
CA SER A 27 -11.38 2.33 -0.75
C SER A 27 -10.20 1.47 -1.21
N MET A 28 -9.60 0.74 -0.26
CA MET A 28 -8.51 -0.21 -0.50
C MET A 28 -9.03 -1.66 -0.57
N ARG A 29 -10.36 -1.84 -0.61
CA ARG A 29 -11.00 -3.14 -0.65
C ARG A 29 -11.13 -3.65 -2.08
N VAL A 30 -10.63 -4.85 -2.31
CA VAL A 30 -10.79 -5.58 -3.57
C VAL A 30 -12.01 -6.51 -3.45
N PRO A 31 -13.02 -6.38 -4.32
CA PRO A 31 -14.23 -7.20 -4.27
C PRO A 31 -13.92 -8.70 -4.31
N GLY A 32 -14.35 -9.46 -3.29
CA GLY A 32 -14.09 -10.89 -3.18
C GLY A 32 -12.71 -11.27 -2.59
N TYR A 33 -11.80 -10.31 -2.39
CA TYR A 33 -10.42 -10.57 -1.94
C TYR A 33 -9.99 -9.79 -0.69
N GLY A 34 -10.83 -8.87 -0.18
CA GLY A 34 -10.56 -8.14 1.07
C GLY A 34 -9.72 -6.87 0.88
N GLU A 35 -9.20 -6.32 1.98
CA GLU A 35 -8.35 -5.12 1.94
C GLU A 35 -6.95 -5.45 1.42
N GLN A 36 -6.48 -4.67 0.44
CA GLN A 36 -5.12 -4.76 -0.11
C GLN A 36 -4.50 -3.38 -0.18
N PHE A 37 -3.37 -3.19 0.50
CA PHE A 37 -2.71 -1.88 0.59
C PHE A 37 -1.21 -2.02 0.83
N GLY A 38 -0.47 -0.99 0.42
CA GLY A 38 0.93 -0.82 0.81
C GLY A 38 1.05 0.01 2.09
N VAL A 39 2.16 -0.15 2.82
CA VAL A 39 2.46 0.64 4.02
C VAL A 39 3.81 1.31 3.88
N LEU A 40 3.84 2.64 4.01
CA LEU A 40 5.05 3.40 4.30
C LEU A 40 5.10 3.65 5.81
N GLN A 41 6.14 3.14 6.48
CA GLN A 41 6.29 3.30 7.92
C GLN A 41 7.72 3.65 8.30
N ALA A 42 7.85 4.40 9.39
CA ALA A 42 9.13 4.68 10.02
C ALA A 42 8.97 4.65 11.54
N HIS A 43 10.03 4.21 12.22
CA HIS A 43 10.14 4.25 13.67
C HIS A 43 11.56 4.72 14.00
N TRP A 44 11.65 5.96 14.48
CA TRP A 44 12.92 6.60 14.77
C TRP A 44 13.23 6.44 16.26
N GLY A 45 14.42 5.91 16.54
CA GLY A 45 14.92 5.75 17.90
C GLY A 45 15.94 6.82 18.28
N TYR A 46 16.50 6.63 19.46
CA TYR A 46 17.44 7.56 20.08
C TYR A 46 18.58 7.96 19.14
N GLY A 47 18.81 9.27 19.02
CA GLY A 47 19.87 9.86 18.20
C GLY A 47 19.49 10.20 16.75
N ALA A 48 18.29 9.84 16.29
CA ALA A 48 17.74 10.35 15.04
C ALA A 48 17.30 11.82 15.19
N ARG A 49 17.32 12.60 14.10
CA ARG A 49 16.75 13.97 14.11
C ARG A 49 15.26 13.98 14.50
N HIS A 50 14.57 12.89 14.18
CA HIS A 50 13.15 12.67 14.43
C HIS A 50 12.93 11.67 15.59
N ASP A 51 13.81 11.69 16.59
CA ASP A 51 13.77 10.75 17.73
C ASP A 51 12.38 10.69 18.38
N GLY A 52 11.92 9.47 18.64
CA GLY A 52 10.59 9.18 19.20
C GLY A 52 9.43 9.28 18.20
N GLU A 53 9.67 9.76 16.97
CA GLU A 53 8.61 9.88 15.98
C GLU A 53 8.32 8.54 15.29
N ARG A 54 7.03 8.29 15.08
CA ARG A 54 6.51 7.13 14.36
C ARG A 54 5.58 7.58 13.26
N TYR A 55 5.82 7.06 12.06
CA TYR A 55 5.02 7.35 10.87
C TYR A 55 4.37 6.08 10.35
N ARG A 56 3.13 6.20 9.85
CA ARG A 56 2.44 5.17 9.10
C ARG A 56 1.52 5.82 8.08
N VAL A 57 1.64 5.43 6.82
CA VAL A 57 0.75 5.80 5.72
C VAL A 57 0.33 4.52 4.99
N ARG A 58 -0.97 4.24 4.95
CA ARG A 58 -1.60 3.16 4.19
C ARG A 58 -2.04 3.71 2.84
N MET A 59 -1.62 3.04 1.78
CA MET A 59 -1.82 3.49 0.41
C MET A 59 -2.53 2.43 -0.41
N CYS A 60 -3.52 2.84 -1.20
CA CYS A 60 -4.03 2.00 -2.27
C CYS A 60 -2.91 1.69 -3.28
N GLU A 61 -3.10 0.66 -4.09
CA GLU A 61 -2.10 0.18 -5.05
C GLU A 61 -1.55 1.30 -5.96
N THR A 62 -2.43 2.17 -6.48
CA THR A 62 -2.02 3.31 -7.31
C THR A 62 -1.11 4.28 -6.55
N CYS A 63 -1.49 4.70 -5.35
CA CYS A 63 -0.69 5.62 -4.53
C CYS A 63 0.63 4.99 -4.10
N PHE A 64 0.65 3.69 -3.82
CA PHE A 64 1.87 2.96 -3.52
C PHE A 64 2.86 3.00 -4.70
N PHE A 65 2.40 2.67 -5.92
CA PHE A 65 3.28 2.67 -7.08
C PHE A 65 3.72 4.07 -7.53
N MET A 66 2.90 5.10 -7.31
CA MET A 66 3.34 6.49 -7.51
C MET A 66 4.48 6.86 -6.55
N THR A 67 4.33 6.54 -5.26
CA THR A 67 5.39 6.75 -4.25
C THR A 67 6.66 5.97 -4.61
N LEU A 68 6.53 4.71 -5.04
CA LEU A 68 7.67 3.89 -5.45
C LEU A 68 8.37 4.45 -6.70
N ALA A 69 7.61 4.98 -7.67
CA ALA A 69 8.17 5.63 -8.84
C ALA A 69 8.94 6.91 -8.46
N TYR A 70 8.42 7.70 -7.52
CA TYR A 70 9.14 8.85 -6.97
C TYR A 70 10.47 8.44 -6.32
N LEU A 71 10.47 7.42 -5.46
CA LEU A 71 11.70 6.93 -4.81
C LEU A 71 12.73 6.38 -5.80
N ARG A 72 12.29 5.71 -6.88
CA ARG A 72 13.18 5.29 -7.97
C ARG A 72 13.83 6.49 -8.64
N GLN A 73 13.06 7.55 -8.88
CA GLN A 73 13.60 8.77 -9.47
C GLN A 73 14.62 9.46 -8.55
N GLU A 74 14.33 9.60 -7.26
CA GLU A 74 15.28 10.13 -6.28
C GLU A 74 16.57 9.31 -6.24
N ARG A 75 16.45 7.97 -6.24
CA ARG A 75 17.61 7.08 -6.33
C ARG A 75 18.46 7.36 -7.57
N ARG A 76 17.86 7.55 -8.75
CA ARG A 76 18.60 7.90 -9.97
C ARG A 76 19.34 9.22 -9.83
N ILE A 77 18.67 10.25 -9.29
CA ILE A 77 19.26 11.58 -9.09
C ILE A 77 20.49 11.48 -8.17
N HIS A 78 20.38 10.75 -7.06
CA HIS A 78 21.48 10.53 -6.14
C HIS A 78 22.68 9.79 -6.74
N HIS A 79 22.48 8.97 -7.76
CA HIS A 79 23.52 8.19 -8.42
C HIS A 79 23.84 8.71 -9.82
N LEU A 80 23.42 9.93 -10.16
CA LEU A 80 23.57 10.50 -11.51
C LEU A 80 25.04 10.58 -11.96
N PHE A 81 25.95 10.81 -11.01
CA PHE A 81 27.39 10.94 -11.24
C PHE A 81 28.20 9.74 -10.70
N GLY A 82 27.53 8.66 -10.29
CA GLY A 82 28.20 7.47 -9.77
C GLY A 82 28.41 6.39 -10.84
N ASP A 83 29.47 5.60 -10.71
CA ASP A 83 29.79 4.48 -11.61
C ASP A 83 28.87 3.26 -11.43
N ALA A 84 27.83 3.37 -10.59
CA ALA A 84 26.93 2.28 -10.28
C ALA A 84 25.96 2.02 -11.45
N PRO A 85 25.85 0.77 -11.95
CA PRO A 85 24.95 0.46 -13.06
C PRO A 85 23.49 0.71 -12.67
N GLN A 86 22.81 1.57 -13.43
CA GLN A 86 21.41 2.00 -13.22
C GLN A 86 20.38 0.91 -13.62
N HIS A 87 20.82 -0.31 -13.93
CA HIS A 87 20.05 -1.28 -14.74
C HIS A 87 18.90 -2.00 -14.02
N GLU A 88 18.65 -1.78 -12.73
CA GLU A 88 17.70 -2.57 -11.93
C GLU A 88 16.63 -1.77 -11.18
N ASP A 89 16.27 -0.57 -11.66
CA ASP A 89 15.23 0.24 -11.00
C ASP A 89 13.86 -0.45 -10.91
N TYR A 90 13.52 -1.30 -11.89
CA TYR A 90 12.25 -2.03 -11.89
C TYR A 90 12.16 -3.09 -10.77
N LYS A 91 13.30 -3.50 -10.21
CA LYS A 91 13.41 -4.39 -9.04
C LYS A 91 13.44 -3.62 -7.73
N PHE A 92 13.71 -2.31 -7.75
CA PHE A 92 13.74 -1.49 -6.53
C PHE A 92 12.45 -1.64 -5.73
N GLY A 93 12.60 -2.02 -4.46
CA GLY A 93 11.51 -2.24 -3.50
C GLY A 93 10.75 -3.57 -3.65
N ARG A 94 11.05 -4.41 -4.64
CA ARG A 94 10.37 -5.70 -4.85
C ARG A 94 11.19 -6.83 -4.21
N ILE A 95 10.63 -7.50 -3.20
CA ILE A 95 11.31 -8.59 -2.48
C ILE A 95 11.01 -9.98 -3.05
N ALA A 96 9.83 -10.17 -3.66
CA ALA A 96 9.41 -11.44 -4.26
C ALA A 96 8.44 -11.19 -5.44
N ARG A 97 8.24 -12.21 -6.28
CA ARG A 97 7.24 -12.24 -7.36
C ARG A 97 6.69 -13.66 -7.45
N ASP A 98 5.38 -13.77 -7.71
CA ASP A 98 4.67 -15.04 -7.84
C ASP A 98 4.71 -15.90 -6.55
N ASP A 99 4.87 -15.23 -5.41
CA ASP A 99 5.05 -15.83 -4.10
C ASP A 99 3.72 -15.85 -3.33
N TYR A 100 2.76 -16.61 -3.87
CA TYR A 100 1.38 -16.65 -3.36
C TYR A 100 1.24 -17.42 -2.04
N TRP A 101 2.32 -18.06 -1.56
CA TRP A 101 2.30 -19.07 -0.49
C TRP A 101 3.37 -18.88 0.60
N LEU A 102 3.87 -17.65 0.84
CA LEU A 102 4.89 -17.45 1.89
C LEU A 102 4.41 -17.95 3.26
N ASP A 103 5.23 -18.82 3.86
CA ASP A 103 5.04 -19.39 5.20
C ASP A 103 5.09 -18.31 6.29
N SER A 104 4.02 -18.30 7.10
CA SER A 104 3.84 -17.81 8.50
C SER A 104 4.76 -16.72 9.05
#